data_AF-A0A379S9U5-F1
#
_entry.id   AF-A0A379S9U5-F1
#
_cell.length_a   1.000
_cell.length_b   1.000
_cell.length_c   1.000
_cell.angle_alpha   90.00
_cell.angle_beta   90.00
_cell.angle_gamma   90.00
#
_symmetry.space_group_name_H-M   'P 1'
#
loop_
_entity.id
_entity.type
_entity.pdbx_description
1 polymer ?
#
loop_
_entity_poly.entity_id
_entity_poly.type
_entity_poly.pdbx_seq_one_letter_code
_entity_poly.pdbx_strand_id
1 'polypeptide(L)' 'MSAWWVETDEGNVLIPNDVQRVAPFITDSAGRANITLQAYPVSTTGETPTEGTFTALASLRVDFD' A
#
# COMPACT_ATOMS: atom_id res chain seq x y z
N MET A 1 -6.61 13.45 11.60
CA MET A 1 -5.59 12.38 11.72
C MET A 1 -5.20 11.95 10.31
N SER A 2 -3.93 11.64 10.07
CA SER A 2 -3.45 11.20 8.75
C SER A 2 -3.17 9.70 8.77
N ALA A 3 -3.65 8.97 7.77
CA ALA A 3 -3.20 7.62 7.47
C ALA A 3 -2.32 7.64 6.21
N TRP A 4 -1.58 6.58 5.97
CA TRP A 4 -0.90 6.37 4.69
C TRP A 4 -1.67 5.32 3.90
N TRP A 5 -2.06 5.67 2.68
CA TRP A 5 -2.55 4.69 1.73
C TRP A 5 -1.41 4.18 0.88
N VAL A 6 -1.50 2.90 0.58
CA VAL A 6 -0.67 2.24 -0.42
C VAL A 6 -1.60 1.68 -1.47
N GLU A 7 -1.35 1.97 -2.74
CA GLU A 7 -2.15 1.48 -3.85
C GLU A 7 -1.30 0.91 -4.97
N THR A 8 -1.91 0.04 -5.78
CA THR A 8 -1.33 -0.41 -7.05
C THR A 8 -1.28 0.73 -8.05
N ASP A 9 -0.54 0.56 -9.14
CA ASP A 9 -0.49 1.53 -10.24
C ASP A 9 -1.84 1.69 -10.97
N GLU A 10 -2.77 0.74 -10.83
CA GLU A 10 -4.16 0.90 -11.28
C GLU A 10 -5.08 1.59 -10.26
N GLY A 11 -4.56 2.06 -9.13
CA GLY A 11 -5.30 2.79 -8.10
C GLY A 11 -6.07 1.91 -7.10
N ASN A 12 -5.75 0.62 -7.01
CA ASN A 12 -6.38 -0.26 -6.04
C ASN A 12 -5.71 -0.15 -4.67
N VAL A 13 -6.44 0.30 -3.66
CA VAL A 13 -5.90 0.46 -2.29
C VAL A 13 -5.69 -0.90 -1.62
N LEU A 14 -4.46 -1.13 -1.15
CA LEU A 14 -4.09 -2.24 -0.28
C LEU A 14 -4.48 -1.91 1.16
N ILE A 15 -5.63 -2.39 1.60
CA ILE A 15 -6.10 -2.15 2.98
C ILE A 15 -5.25 -3.00 3.94
N PRO A 16 -4.58 -2.38 4.93
CA PRO A 16 -3.79 -3.12 5.90
C PRO A 16 -4.61 -4.17 6.64
N ASN A 17 -4.03 -5.36 6.85
CA ASN A 17 -4.64 -6.51 7.52
C ASN A 17 -5.89 -7.10 6.84
N ASP A 18 -6.19 -6.72 5.60
CA ASP A 18 -7.22 -7.39 4.78
C ASP A 18 -6.55 -8.33 3.76
N VAL A 19 -6.60 -9.63 4.02
CA VAL A 19 -5.97 -10.66 3.17
C VAL A 19 -6.59 -10.76 1.77
N GLN A 20 -7.76 -10.16 1.55
CA GLN A 20 -8.40 -10.10 0.23
C GLN A 20 -7.91 -8.90 -0.61
N ARG A 21 -7.19 -7.93 0.00
CA ARG A 21 -6.61 -6.77 -0.71
C ARG A 21 -5.19 -7.08 -1.11
N VAL A 22 -5.05 -7.58 -2.34
CA VAL A 22 -3.78 -8.05 -2.90
C VAL A 22 -3.40 -7.26 -4.14
N ALA A 23 -2.10 -7.14 -4.38
CA ALA A 23 -1.54 -6.73 -5.66
C ALA A 23 -1.05 -8.00 -6.37
N PRO A 24 -1.75 -8.48 -7.42
CA PRO A 24 -1.34 -9.69 -8.12
C PRO A 24 -0.02 -9.47 -8.87
N PHE A 25 0.81 -10.49 -8.95
CA PHE A 25 2.05 -10.47 -9.72
C PHE A 25 2.29 -11.83 -10.40
N ILE A 26 3.06 -11.82 -11.49
CA ILE A 26 3.51 -13.03 -12.19
C ILE A 26 5.03 -12.97 -12.25
N THR A 27 5.68 -14.08 -11.95
CA THR A 27 7.14 -14.20 -12.08
C THR A 27 7.56 -14.49 -13.51
N ASP A 28 8.69 -13.95 -13.92
CA ASP A 28 9.38 -14.34 -15.16
C ASP A 28 9.96 -15.77 -15.05
N SER A 29 10.59 -16.24 -16.14
CA SER A 29 11.23 -17.56 -16.19
C SER A 29 12.40 -17.74 -15.22
N ALA A 30 12.90 -16.64 -14.63
CA ALA A 30 13.94 -16.63 -13.60
C ALA A 30 13.35 -16.46 -12.18
N GLY A 31 12.02 -16.48 -12.02
CA GLY A 31 11.35 -16.36 -10.74
C GLY A 31 11.26 -14.93 -10.20
N ARG A 32 11.43 -13.90 -11.04
CA ARG A 32 11.43 -12.48 -10.62
C ARG A 32 10.11 -11.81 -10.97
N ALA A 33 9.64 -10.93 -10.10
CA ALA A 33 8.53 -10.03 -10.38
C ALA A 33 8.86 -8.63 -9.87
N ASN A 34 8.40 -7.61 -10.61
CA ASN A 34 8.46 -6.22 -10.19
C ASN A 34 7.03 -5.71 -10.11
N ILE A 35 6.68 -5.07 -9.00
CA ILE A 35 5.41 -4.38 -8.81
C ILE A 35 5.69 -2.92 -8.45
N THR A 36 4.83 -2.03 -8.93
CA THR A 36 4.88 -0.61 -8.56
C THR A 36 3.79 -0.34 -7.54
N LEU A 37 4.17 0.28 -6.42
CA LEU A 37 3.23 0.72 -5.40
C LEU A 37 3.38 2.23 -5.20
N GLN A 38 2.28 2.91 -4.95
CA GLN A 38 2.26 4.33 -4.62
C GLN A 38 1.84 4.50 -3.17
N ALA A 39 2.55 5.35 -2.42
CA ALA A 39 2.26 5.63 -1.03
C ALA A 39 2.10 7.14 -0.81
N TYR A 40 0.98 7.54 -0.18
CA TYR A 40 0.68 8.94 0.09
C TYR A 40 -0.15 9.11 1.37
N PRO A 41 -0.04 10.27 2.05
CA PRO A 41 -0.86 10.56 3.22
C PRO A 41 -2.28 10.90 2.79
N VAL A 42 -3.26 10.46 3.59
CA VAL A 42 -4.68 10.79 3.45
C VAL A 42 -5.26 11.24 4.78
N SER A 43 -6.17 12.22 4.76
CA SER A 43 -6.94 12.58 5.96
C SER A 43 -7.99 11.50 6.23
N THR A 44 -7.99 10.94 7.43
CA THR A 44 -9.02 9.97 7.86
C THR A 44 -10.24 10.64 8.49
N THR A 45 -10.13 11.93 8.79
CA THR A 45 -11.14 12.69 9.53
C THR A 45 -11.86 13.72 8.67
N GLY A 46 -11.43 13.94 7.43
CA GLY A 46 -11.93 15.04 6.58
C GLY A 46 -11.36 16.41 6.96
N GLU A 47 -10.95 16.58 8.22
CA GLU A 47 -10.28 17.80 8.71
C GLU A 47 -8.83 17.91 8.25
N THR A 48 -8.34 19.15 8.13
CA THR A 48 -6.92 19.45 7.91
C THR A 48 -6.10 18.97 9.12
N PRO A 49 -5.10 18.09 8.93
CA PRO A 49 -4.22 17.67 10.01
C PRO A 49 -3.40 18.84 10.57
N THR A 50 -3.09 18.81 11.86
CA THR A 50 -2.09 19.73 12.45
C THR A 50 -0.75 19.54 11.77
N GLU A 51 -0.06 20.65 11.47
CA GLU A 51 1.28 20.62 10.89
C GLU A 51 2.26 19.85 11.79
N GLY A 52 3.12 19.04 11.18
CA GLY A 52 4.11 18.24 11.89
C GLY A 52 4.63 17.06 11.06
N THR A 53 5.66 16.40 11.59
CA THR A 53 6.20 15.17 10.97
C THR A 53 5.31 13.99 11.31
N PHE A 54 4.91 13.25 10.28
CA PHE A 54 4.22 11.98 10.42
C PHE A 54 5.08 10.86 9.84
N THR A 55 5.11 9.72 10.51
CA THR A 55 5.79 8.51 10.04
C THR A 55 4.81 7.36 9.98
N ALA A 56 5.06 6.41 9.08
CA ALA A 56 4.31 5.17 9.00
C ALA A 56 5.25 4.00 8.74
N LEU A 57 4.82 2.83 9.20
CA LEU A 57 5.49 1.56 8.96
C LEU A 57 4.43 0.56 8.51
N ALA A 58 4.70 -0.13 7.41
CA ALA A 58 3.90 -1.23 6.90
C ALA A 58 4.83 -2.36 6.47
N SER A 59 4.36 -3.60 6.62
CA SER A 59 5.07 -4.80 6.17
C SER A 59 4.32 -5.39 4.98
N LEU A 60 5.03 -5.64 3.88
CA LEU A 60 4.47 -6.35 2.74
C LEU A 60 4.64 -7.85 2.94
N ARG A 61 3.55 -8.61 2.83
CA ARG A 61 3.56 -10.06 2.77
C ARG A 61 3.56 -10.49 1.31
N VAL A 62 4.39 -11.46 0.97
CA VAL A 62 4.43 -12.10 -0.35
C VAL A 62 3.98 -13.54 -0.17
N ASP A 63 2.93 -13.92 -0.89
CA ASP A 63 2.37 -15.27 -0.89
C ASP A 63 2.56 -15.91 -2.26
N PHE A 64 2.69 -17.24 -2.27
CA PHE A 64 2.75 -18.07 -3.47
C PHE A 64 1.69 -19.17 -3.33
N ASP A 65 0.98 -19.45 -4.42
CA ASP A 65 0.00 -20.54 -4.51
C ASP A 65 0.65 -21.89 -4.84
#